data_AF-A0A7U5YL47-F1
#
_entry.id   AF-A0A7U5YL47-F1
#
_cell.length_a   1.000
_cell.length_b   1.000
_cell.length_c   1.000
_cell.angle_alpha   90.00
_cell.angle_beta   90.00
_cell.angle_gamma   90.00
#
_symmetry.space_group_name_H-M   'P 1'
#
loop_
_entity.id
_entity.type
_entity.pdbx_description
1 polymer ?
#
loop_
_entity_poly.entity_id
_entity_poly.type
_entity_poly.pdbx_seq_one_letter_code
_entity_poly.pdbx_strand_id
1 'polypeptide(L)'
;MSAITRADAGKIIPRDATYPFTDKTGVTYFQIRPHTWVHQDDVEQLSQHDLAGLNFDCIKAEHTTDFTRTLDERWVIDALKSISSHFDSEKGPASAQAKMFYDSLIHNAENRRPPDPYPDKSQDELLFGALHTNQMNIPEYARRLIVKHDSDWHSTREDTRWSSVFKARDESPVVQLANGGFLDATRWMDKVPPFASQRSVWHFHPLEFLEAINPKGNCACGRDITLDELCDIAPKADKDILAQYLPAFNDGFREFGIISCREKAHFLAQCCHESGGLTLTKEIGGTRASYAPWYGRGLIQLTWQEVYTKYGAYVGEDFESDDASRNKIAQYPHCVRSAFWFYCVNKNVSKHAKNDDFNMVTALINGGFNGYNDRLKYFNRAVSVFKAEHLNILKKEANFSFEDSEIYNYRVYAYSWGRYHDPLRNESGTDKDKTEALKAYRRAVTLYERRGDAGKVTDIENKINALG
;
A
#
# COMPACT_ATOMS: atom_id res chain seq x y z
N MET A 1 -6.58 -4.75 2.55
CA MET A 1 -6.74 -5.10 1.12
C MET A 1 -7.70 -6.26 0.97
N SER A 2 -8.27 -6.43 -0.23
CA SER A 2 -8.94 -7.67 -0.60
C SER A 2 -7.99 -8.53 -1.44
N ALA A 3 -8.00 -9.84 -1.30
CA ALA A 3 -7.48 -10.75 -2.31
C ALA A 3 -8.63 -11.14 -3.25
N ILE A 4 -8.32 -11.67 -4.43
CA ILE A 4 -9.35 -12.25 -5.30
C ILE A 4 -9.06 -13.73 -5.52
N THR A 5 -10.11 -14.54 -5.54
CA THR A 5 -10.03 -15.94 -5.95
C THR A 5 -10.97 -16.19 -7.12
N ARG A 6 -10.59 -17.11 -8.02
CA ARG A 6 -11.47 -17.55 -9.10
C ARG A 6 -12.42 -18.60 -8.55
N ALA A 7 -13.73 -18.39 -8.76
CA ALA A 7 -14.77 -19.35 -8.38
C ALA A 7 -14.42 -20.79 -8.82
N ASP A 8 -13.96 -20.94 -10.07
CA ASP A 8 -13.68 -22.25 -10.69
C ASP A 8 -12.20 -22.67 -10.75
N ALA A 9 -11.34 -22.17 -9.85
CA ALA A 9 -9.94 -22.64 -9.79
C ALA A 9 -9.23 -22.44 -8.45
N GLY A 10 -9.85 -21.74 -7.49
CA GLY A 10 -9.32 -21.58 -6.13
C GLY A 10 -7.99 -20.84 -6.01
N LYS A 11 -7.48 -20.25 -7.09
CA LYS A 11 -6.21 -19.50 -7.06
C LYS A 11 -6.47 -18.12 -6.47
N ILE A 12 -5.81 -17.84 -5.34
CA ILE A 12 -5.84 -16.55 -4.68
C ILE A 12 -4.75 -15.64 -5.25
N ILE A 13 -5.10 -14.41 -5.61
CA ILE A 13 -4.19 -13.40 -6.15
C ILE A 13 -4.42 -12.09 -5.38
N PRO A 14 -3.35 -11.37 -4.97
CA PRO A 14 -3.51 -10.02 -4.44
C PRO A 14 -4.27 -9.11 -5.42
N ARG A 15 -5.28 -8.38 -4.96
CA ARG A 15 -6.13 -7.55 -5.84
C ARG A 15 -5.33 -6.52 -6.63
N ASP A 16 -4.33 -5.92 -6.00
CA ASP A 16 -3.42 -4.95 -6.63
C ASP A 16 -2.57 -5.56 -7.76
N ALA A 17 -2.26 -6.85 -7.69
CA ALA A 17 -1.56 -7.57 -8.75
C ALA A 17 -2.46 -7.90 -9.97
N THR A 18 -3.75 -7.57 -9.92
CA THR A 18 -4.74 -7.96 -10.95
C THR A 18 -5.13 -6.84 -11.89
N TYR A 19 -4.52 -5.65 -11.76
CA TYR A 19 -4.70 -4.50 -12.66
C TYR A 19 -6.18 -4.26 -13.04
N PRO A 20 -7.08 -4.08 -12.06
CA PRO A 20 -8.51 -4.01 -12.34
C PRO A 20 -8.83 -2.85 -13.27
N PHE A 21 -9.73 -3.09 -14.22
CA PHE A 21 -10.22 -2.12 -15.18
C PHE A 21 -11.75 -2.12 -15.18
N THR A 22 -12.36 -0.93 -15.11
CA THR A 22 -13.81 -0.78 -15.19
C THR A 22 -14.17 -0.22 -16.56
N ASP A 23 -15.07 -0.90 -17.27
CA ASP A 23 -15.52 -0.48 -18.59
C ASP A 23 -16.58 0.64 -18.52
N LYS A 24 -17.03 1.10 -19.69
CA LYS A 24 -18.03 2.19 -19.81
C LYS A 24 -19.41 1.82 -19.26
N THR A 25 -19.68 0.53 -19.05
CA THR A 25 -20.95 0.02 -18.52
C THR A 25 -20.92 -0.14 -17.00
N GLY A 26 -19.76 0.11 -16.36
CA GLY A 26 -19.58 -0.02 -14.92
C GLY A 26 -19.14 -1.41 -14.47
N VAL A 27 -18.85 -2.32 -15.41
CA VAL A 27 -18.39 -3.68 -15.11
C VAL A 27 -16.89 -3.65 -14.85
N THR A 28 -16.45 -4.28 -13.75
CA THR A 28 -15.02 -4.44 -13.44
C THR A 28 -14.49 -5.76 -13.97
N TYR A 29 -13.32 -5.71 -14.59
CA TYR A 29 -12.56 -6.87 -15.05
C TYR A 29 -11.23 -6.95 -14.30
N PHE A 30 -10.80 -8.17 -13.99
CA PHE A 30 -9.54 -8.45 -13.29
C PHE A 30 -8.60 -9.26 -14.19
N GLN A 31 -7.37 -8.79 -14.37
CA GLN A 31 -6.34 -9.50 -15.10
C GLN A 31 -5.63 -10.51 -14.19
N ILE A 32 -5.94 -11.79 -14.34
CA ILE A 32 -5.38 -12.85 -13.47
C ILE A 32 -4.09 -13.47 -14.02
N ARG A 33 -3.83 -13.29 -15.32
CA ARG A 33 -2.63 -13.71 -16.06
C ARG A 33 -2.45 -12.77 -17.26
N PRO A 34 -1.26 -12.68 -17.88
CA PRO A 34 -1.08 -11.91 -19.11
C PRO A 34 -2.16 -12.24 -20.14
N HIS A 35 -2.84 -11.20 -20.62
CA HIS A 35 -3.94 -11.28 -21.60
C HIS A 35 -5.18 -12.10 -21.18
N THR A 36 -5.30 -12.51 -19.91
CA THR A 36 -6.45 -13.25 -19.39
C THR A 36 -7.21 -12.38 -18.39
N TRP A 37 -8.40 -11.96 -18.79
CA TRP A 37 -9.29 -11.11 -17.99
C TRP A 37 -10.51 -11.92 -17.53
N VAL A 38 -10.96 -11.64 -16.31
CA VAL A 38 -12.11 -12.31 -15.70
C VAL A 38 -13.13 -11.26 -15.26
N HIS A 39 -14.40 -11.55 -15.47
CA HIS A 39 -15.51 -10.68 -15.09
C HIS A 39 -15.64 -10.61 -13.57
N GLN A 40 -16.13 -9.51 -13.02
CA GLN A 40 -16.32 -9.33 -11.58
C GLN A 40 -17.19 -10.41 -10.92
N ASP A 41 -18.13 -10.99 -11.66
CA ASP A 41 -19.06 -12.01 -11.14
C ASP A 41 -18.42 -13.40 -11.08
N ASP A 42 -17.30 -13.62 -11.78
CA ASP A 42 -16.57 -14.90 -11.82
C ASP A 42 -15.40 -14.91 -10.80
N VAL A 43 -15.28 -13.86 -9.99
CA VAL A 43 -14.28 -13.76 -8.92
C VAL A 43 -14.93 -13.48 -7.58
N GLU A 44 -14.41 -14.11 -6.54
CA GLU A 44 -14.77 -13.80 -5.16
C GLU A 44 -13.69 -12.89 -4.58
N GLN A 45 -14.11 -11.84 -3.88
CA GLN A 45 -13.21 -10.94 -3.17
C GLN A 45 -13.12 -11.34 -1.70
N LEU A 46 -11.93 -11.70 -1.28
CA LEU A 46 -11.63 -12.15 0.08
C LEU A 46 -11.01 -11.01 0.88
N SER A 47 -11.29 -10.95 2.18
CA SER A 47 -10.58 -10.01 3.07
C SER A 47 -9.17 -10.52 3.34
N GLN A 48 -8.17 -9.63 3.33
CA GLN A 48 -6.81 -9.97 3.77
C GLN A 48 -6.74 -10.45 5.24
N HIS A 49 -7.73 -10.07 6.06
CA HIS A 49 -7.82 -10.51 7.46
C HIS A 49 -8.61 -11.81 7.64
N ASP A 50 -9.29 -12.28 6.59
CA ASP A 50 -9.96 -13.57 6.61
C ASP A 50 -8.97 -14.67 6.27
N LEU A 51 -8.15 -15.04 7.26
CA LEU A 51 -7.12 -16.06 7.09
C LEU A 51 -7.74 -17.40 6.67
N ALA A 52 -8.95 -17.73 7.13
CA ALA A 52 -9.65 -18.95 6.70
C ALA A 52 -10.02 -18.87 5.21
N GLY A 53 -10.59 -17.76 4.75
CA GLY A 53 -10.85 -17.50 3.33
C GLY A 53 -9.56 -17.49 2.49
N LEU A 54 -8.42 -17.12 3.09
CA LEU A 54 -7.10 -17.22 2.48
C LEU A 54 -6.48 -18.63 2.58
N ASN A 55 -7.24 -19.67 2.88
CA ASN A 55 -6.77 -21.05 3.00
C ASN A 55 -5.73 -21.29 4.12
N PHE A 56 -5.70 -20.46 5.17
CA PHE A 56 -4.98 -20.83 6.39
C PHE A 56 -5.81 -21.79 7.23
N ASP A 57 -5.16 -22.89 7.63
CA ASP A 57 -5.80 -23.94 8.41
C ASP A 57 -5.06 -24.18 9.73
N CYS A 58 -5.81 -24.27 10.82
CA CYS A 58 -5.26 -24.42 12.16
C CYS A 58 -5.36 -25.87 12.64
N ILE A 59 -4.20 -26.50 12.89
CA ILE A 59 -4.13 -27.87 13.42
C ILE A 59 -3.59 -27.80 14.85
N LYS A 60 -4.24 -28.50 15.79
CA LYS A 60 -3.70 -28.70 17.14
C LYS A 60 -3.16 -30.12 17.23
N ALA A 61 -1.84 -30.26 17.21
CA ALA A 61 -1.20 -31.55 17.35
C ALA A 61 -1.19 -31.98 18.82
N GLU A 62 -1.37 -33.27 19.05
CA GLU A 62 -1.07 -33.89 20.34
C GLU A 62 0.44 -33.83 20.63
N HIS A 63 0.82 -34.01 21.90
CA HIS A 63 2.22 -34.00 22.29
C HIS A 63 3.00 -35.14 21.61
N THR A 64 4.03 -34.79 20.82
CA THR A 64 4.96 -35.77 20.26
C THR A 64 5.69 -36.49 21.37
N THR A 65 5.57 -37.82 21.42
CA THR A 65 6.25 -38.67 22.40
C THR A 65 7.47 -39.39 21.85
N ASP A 66 7.62 -39.46 20.53
CA ASP A 66 8.69 -40.19 19.84
C ASP A 66 9.03 -39.54 18.48
N PHE A 67 10.14 -38.81 18.41
CA PHE A 67 10.58 -38.16 17.18
C PHE A 67 11.06 -39.10 16.08
N THR A 68 11.24 -40.39 16.36
CA THR A 68 11.55 -41.37 15.31
C THR A 68 10.33 -41.71 14.45
N ARG A 69 9.14 -41.24 14.83
CA ARG A 69 7.85 -41.64 14.25
C ARG A 69 6.89 -40.47 14.03
N THR A 70 7.41 -39.29 13.72
CA THR A 70 6.59 -38.08 13.52
C THR A 70 5.57 -38.20 12.39
N LEU A 71 5.83 -39.03 11.38
CA LEU A 71 4.91 -39.26 10.26
C LEU A 71 3.70 -40.13 10.63
N ASP A 72 3.72 -40.81 11.78
CA ASP A 72 2.60 -41.59 12.29
C ASP A 72 1.64 -40.73 13.14
N GLU A 73 1.98 -39.47 13.38
CA GLU A 73 1.18 -38.59 14.21
C GLU A 73 -0.08 -38.09 13.49
N ARG A 74 -1.16 -37.95 14.25
CA ARG A 74 -2.48 -37.60 13.71
C ARG A 74 -2.51 -36.26 12.97
N TRP A 75 -1.66 -35.30 13.36
CA TRP A 75 -1.60 -34.00 12.70
C TRP A 75 -1.22 -34.12 11.21
N VAL A 76 -0.46 -35.15 10.81
CA VAL A 76 -0.11 -35.40 9.41
C VAL A 76 -1.36 -35.74 8.60
N ILE A 77 -2.24 -36.59 9.16
CA ILE A 77 -3.53 -36.93 8.54
C ILE A 77 -4.40 -35.67 8.43
N ASP A 78 -4.43 -34.83 9.46
CA ASP A 78 -5.20 -33.58 9.44
C ASP A 78 -4.66 -32.59 8.40
N ALA A 79 -3.34 -32.48 8.25
CA ALA A 79 -2.69 -31.67 7.21
C ALA A 79 -3.02 -32.19 5.79
N LEU A 80 -2.98 -33.50 5.58
CA LEU A 80 -3.36 -34.12 4.31
C LEU A 80 -4.84 -33.90 3.99
N LYS A 81 -5.72 -33.96 5.00
CA LYS A 81 -7.16 -33.65 4.84
C LYS A 81 -7.40 -32.20 4.47
N SER A 82 -6.69 -31.27 5.10
CA SER A 82 -6.71 -29.84 4.75
C SER A 82 -6.33 -29.64 3.27
N ILE A 83 -5.20 -30.20 2.83
CA ILE A 83 -4.77 -30.13 1.43
C ILE A 83 -5.79 -30.81 0.48
N SER A 84 -6.28 -32.00 0.84
CA SER A 84 -7.28 -32.75 0.05
C SER A 84 -8.56 -31.94 -0.18
N SER A 85 -8.97 -31.13 0.81
CA SER A 85 -10.21 -30.34 0.74
C SER A 85 -10.25 -29.30 -0.38
N HIS A 86 -9.08 -28.89 -0.89
CA HIS A 86 -9.00 -27.93 -1.99
C HIS A 86 -9.25 -28.54 -3.37
N PHE A 87 -9.30 -29.87 -3.47
CA PHE A 87 -9.48 -30.59 -4.73
C PHE A 87 -10.87 -31.24 -4.84
N ASP A 88 -11.50 -31.07 -5.98
CA ASP A 88 -12.77 -31.69 -6.36
C ASP A 88 -12.82 -31.96 -7.88
N SER A 89 -13.86 -32.67 -8.32
CA SER A 89 -14.06 -32.99 -9.75
C SER A 89 -14.55 -31.83 -10.59
N GLU A 90 -15.16 -30.80 -9.99
CA GLU A 90 -15.71 -29.64 -10.69
C GLU A 90 -14.59 -28.71 -11.20
N LYS A 91 -13.47 -28.65 -10.47
CA LYS A 91 -12.23 -27.95 -10.87
C LYS A 91 -11.43 -28.64 -11.99
N GLY A 92 -11.93 -29.76 -12.52
CA GLY A 92 -11.40 -30.43 -13.71
C GLY A 92 -10.52 -31.66 -13.44
N PRO A 93 -10.01 -32.33 -14.49
CA PRO A 93 -9.43 -33.67 -14.40
C PRO A 93 -8.18 -33.78 -13.52
N ALA A 94 -7.31 -32.77 -13.55
CA ALA A 94 -6.10 -32.76 -12.72
C ALA A 94 -6.45 -32.63 -11.22
N SER A 95 -7.43 -31.80 -10.88
CA SER A 95 -7.95 -31.66 -9.52
C SER A 95 -8.61 -32.97 -9.05
N ALA A 96 -9.43 -33.60 -9.90
CA ALA A 96 -10.03 -34.90 -9.59
C ALA A 96 -8.97 -35.98 -9.29
N GLN A 97 -7.91 -36.05 -10.10
CA GLN A 97 -6.81 -36.99 -9.90
C GLN A 97 -6.04 -36.70 -8.60
N ALA A 98 -5.78 -35.43 -8.30
CA ALA A 98 -5.17 -35.02 -7.04
C ALA A 98 -6.01 -35.45 -5.83
N LYS A 99 -7.33 -35.24 -5.89
CA LYS A 99 -8.26 -35.65 -4.83
C LYS A 99 -8.19 -37.15 -4.56
N MET A 100 -8.25 -37.96 -5.62
CA MET A 100 -8.12 -39.43 -5.51
C MET A 100 -6.78 -39.86 -4.89
N PHE A 101 -5.69 -39.19 -5.27
CA PHE A 101 -4.36 -39.45 -4.71
C PHE A 101 -4.31 -39.17 -3.20
N TYR A 102 -4.76 -37.99 -2.76
CA TYR A 102 -4.76 -37.62 -1.35
C TYR A 102 -5.72 -38.49 -0.53
N ASP A 103 -6.91 -38.82 -1.05
CA ASP A 103 -7.86 -39.68 -0.35
C ASP A 103 -7.31 -41.10 -0.13
N SER A 104 -6.62 -41.65 -1.13
CA SER A 104 -5.91 -42.93 -1.01
C SER A 104 -4.79 -42.84 0.02
N LEU A 105 -4.00 -41.76 0.00
CA LEU A 105 -2.91 -41.55 0.95
C LEU A 105 -3.41 -41.42 2.40
N ILE A 106 -4.48 -40.66 2.61
CA ILE A 106 -5.17 -40.50 3.90
C ILE A 106 -5.68 -41.86 4.39
N HIS A 107 -6.37 -42.61 3.53
CA HIS A 107 -6.88 -43.94 3.87
C HIS A 107 -5.75 -44.88 4.30
N ASN A 108 -4.64 -44.90 3.57
CA ASN A 108 -3.49 -45.74 3.90
C ASN A 108 -2.83 -45.32 5.22
N ALA A 109 -2.71 -44.01 5.48
CA ALA A 109 -2.18 -43.48 6.73
C ALA A 109 -3.08 -43.81 7.93
N GLU A 110 -4.41 -43.71 7.78
CA GLU A 110 -5.38 -44.07 8.83
C GLU A 110 -5.40 -45.57 9.13
N ASN A 111 -5.10 -46.41 8.15
CA ASN A 111 -5.12 -47.88 8.27
C ASN A 111 -3.71 -48.47 8.41
N ARG A 112 -2.70 -47.65 8.67
CA ARG A 112 -1.33 -48.10 8.87
C ARG A 112 -1.31 -49.06 10.07
N ARG A 113 -0.83 -50.29 9.86
CA ARG A 113 -0.73 -51.30 10.93
C ARG A 113 0.16 -50.78 12.06
N PRO A 114 0.02 -51.28 13.30
CA PRO A 114 0.92 -50.93 14.38
C PRO A 114 2.37 -51.12 13.91
N PRO A 115 3.26 -50.20 14.31
CA PRO A 115 4.57 -49.99 13.68
C PRO A 115 5.39 -51.28 13.68
N ASP A 116 5.87 -51.65 12.50
CA ASP A 116 7.08 -52.45 12.39
C ASP A 116 8.24 -51.62 12.98
N PRO A 117 9.16 -52.21 13.78
CA PRO A 117 10.37 -51.52 14.24
C PRO A 117 11.20 -50.89 13.10
N TYR A 118 10.94 -51.26 11.85
CA TYR A 118 11.45 -50.60 10.66
C TYR A 118 10.34 -49.85 9.92
N PRO A 119 10.38 -48.51 9.85
CA PRO A 119 9.38 -47.73 9.12
C PRO A 119 9.34 -48.16 7.65
N ASP A 120 8.14 -48.27 7.07
CA ASP A 120 7.97 -48.48 5.65
C ASP A 120 8.42 -47.21 4.92
N LYS A 121 9.70 -47.21 4.53
CA LYS A 121 10.37 -46.10 3.86
C LYS A 121 9.60 -45.60 2.63
N SER A 122 8.90 -46.50 1.93
CA SER A 122 8.15 -46.13 0.72
C SER A 122 6.92 -45.28 1.05
N GLN A 123 6.21 -45.61 2.14
CA GLN A 123 5.07 -44.81 2.60
C GLN A 123 5.50 -43.51 3.24
N ASP A 124 6.60 -43.50 4.00
CA ASP A 124 7.14 -42.28 4.60
C ASP A 124 7.58 -41.29 3.52
N GLU A 125 8.24 -41.76 2.45
CA GLU A 125 8.60 -40.95 1.29
C GLU A 125 7.36 -40.36 0.59
N LEU A 126 6.26 -41.13 0.50
CA LEU A 126 5.01 -40.65 -0.08
C LEU A 126 4.32 -39.58 0.79
N LEU A 127 4.22 -39.81 2.10
CA LEU A 127 3.65 -38.85 3.05
C LEU A 127 4.46 -37.56 3.07
N PHE A 128 5.78 -37.68 3.16
CA PHE A 128 6.68 -36.53 3.11
C PHE A 128 6.55 -35.80 1.77
N GLY A 129 6.58 -36.53 0.65
CA GLY A 129 6.46 -35.96 -0.68
C GLY A 129 5.13 -35.24 -0.93
N ALA A 130 4.04 -35.71 -0.32
CA ALA A 130 2.71 -35.11 -0.45
C ALA A 130 2.61 -33.72 0.20
N LEU A 131 3.45 -33.41 1.18
CA LEU A 131 3.51 -32.08 1.81
C LEU A 131 4.55 -31.15 1.15
N HIS A 132 5.52 -31.69 0.40
CA HIS A 132 6.68 -30.95 -0.12
C HIS A 132 6.77 -30.88 -1.65
N THR A 133 5.75 -31.37 -2.36
CA THR A 133 5.71 -31.33 -3.82
C THR A 133 5.49 -29.90 -4.35
N ASN A 134 6.13 -29.57 -5.47
CA ASN A 134 5.97 -28.29 -6.18
C ASN A 134 4.86 -28.32 -7.24
N GLN A 135 4.03 -29.37 -7.24
CA GLN A 135 2.94 -29.52 -8.19
C GLN A 135 1.69 -28.74 -7.71
N MET A 136 0.94 -28.18 -8.66
CA MET A 136 -0.30 -27.45 -8.38
C MET A 136 -0.09 -26.34 -7.33
N ASN A 137 -1.11 -26.06 -6.50
CA ASN A 137 -1.03 -25.06 -5.42
C ASN A 137 -0.60 -25.68 -4.07
N ILE A 138 -0.11 -26.92 -4.06
CA ILE A 138 0.27 -27.62 -2.81
C ILE A 138 1.27 -26.83 -1.96
N PRO A 139 2.32 -26.20 -2.55
CA PRO A 139 3.24 -25.38 -1.74
C PRO A 139 2.54 -24.25 -1.00
N GLU A 140 1.52 -23.63 -1.58
CA GLU A 140 0.73 -22.57 -0.92
C GLU A 140 -0.07 -23.14 0.24
N TYR A 141 -0.81 -24.23 0.02
CA TYR A 141 -1.60 -24.89 1.08
C TYR A 141 -0.73 -25.37 2.24
N ALA A 142 0.42 -25.99 1.96
CA ALA A 142 1.35 -26.45 2.98
C ALA A 142 1.95 -25.29 3.80
N ARG A 143 2.30 -24.16 3.15
CA ARG A 143 2.80 -22.97 3.86
C ARG A 143 1.73 -22.25 4.70
N ARG A 144 0.45 -22.48 4.42
CA ARG A 144 -0.67 -21.88 5.14
C ARG A 144 -1.22 -22.76 6.27
N LEU A 145 -0.61 -23.93 6.52
CA LEU A 145 -0.84 -24.68 7.74
C LEU A 145 -0.27 -23.91 8.95
N ILE A 146 -1.08 -23.77 10.00
CA ILE A 146 -0.69 -23.22 11.29
C ILE A 146 -0.86 -24.33 12.32
N VAL A 147 0.25 -24.89 12.80
CA VAL A 147 0.23 -26.09 13.65
C VAL A 147 0.62 -25.71 15.07
N LYS A 148 -0.24 -26.01 16.04
CA LYS A 148 0.09 -25.90 17.46
C LYS A 148 0.75 -27.19 17.91
N HIS A 149 2.03 -27.13 18.26
CA HIS A 149 2.77 -28.25 18.83
C HIS A 149 3.87 -27.76 19.79
N ASP A 150 4.40 -28.68 20.58
CA ASP A 150 5.52 -28.39 21.49
C ASP A 150 6.71 -27.84 20.72
N SER A 151 7.24 -26.73 21.20
CA SER A 151 8.43 -26.12 20.61
C SER A 151 9.68 -26.91 20.99
N ASP A 152 10.59 -27.08 20.03
CA ASP A 152 11.88 -27.70 20.31
C ASP A 152 12.75 -26.83 21.22
N TRP A 153 12.51 -25.52 21.21
CA TRP A 153 13.20 -24.52 22.03
C TRP A 153 12.80 -24.53 23.52
N HIS A 154 11.86 -25.41 23.91
CA HIS A 154 11.52 -25.72 25.31
C HIS A 154 12.03 -27.13 25.74
N SER A 155 12.61 -27.92 24.84
CA SER A 155 12.95 -29.32 25.11
C SER A 155 14.15 -29.51 26.03
N THR A 156 14.22 -30.66 26.70
CA THR A 156 15.45 -31.17 27.33
C THR A 156 15.79 -32.57 26.82
N ARG A 157 17.03 -33.02 27.03
CA ARG A 157 17.44 -34.39 26.68
C ARG A 157 16.68 -35.49 27.44
N GLU A 158 16.08 -35.14 28.58
CA GLU A 158 15.26 -36.04 29.39
C GLU A 158 13.82 -36.15 28.89
N ASP A 159 13.37 -35.27 27.99
CA ASP A 159 12.06 -35.40 27.37
C ASP A 159 11.98 -36.69 26.54
N THR A 160 10.93 -37.47 26.74
CA THR A 160 10.75 -38.79 26.13
C THR A 160 10.87 -38.76 24.60
N ARG A 161 10.37 -37.67 23.99
CA ARG A 161 10.40 -37.39 22.55
C ARG A 161 11.79 -37.39 21.91
N TRP A 162 12.80 -36.91 22.64
CA TRP A 162 14.20 -36.89 22.19
C TRP A 162 14.94 -38.14 22.62
N SER A 163 14.59 -38.67 23.80
CA SER A 163 15.24 -39.86 24.34
C SER A 163 15.11 -41.08 23.41
N SER A 164 14.03 -41.18 22.62
CA SER A 164 13.86 -42.25 21.64
C SER A 164 14.87 -42.16 20.51
N VAL A 165 15.16 -40.96 20.00
CA VAL A 165 16.16 -40.73 18.94
C VAL A 165 17.55 -41.14 19.42
N PHE A 166 17.93 -40.75 20.63
CA PHE A 166 19.24 -41.07 21.21
C PHE A 166 19.42 -42.55 21.56
N LYS A 167 18.32 -43.26 21.84
CA LYS A 167 18.34 -44.70 22.16
C LYS A 167 18.23 -45.59 20.92
N ALA A 168 17.50 -45.14 19.89
CA ALA A 168 17.20 -45.94 18.71
C ALA A 168 18.39 -46.02 17.73
N ARG A 169 19.28 -45.02 17.74
CA ARG A 169 20.50 -45.03 16.96
C ARG A 169 21.63 -45.57 17.84
N ASP A 170 22.39 -46.54 17.34
CA ASP A 170 23.62 -47.05 17.98
C ASP A 170 24.73 -45.98 17.88
N GLU A 171 24.46 -44.81 18.46
CA GLU A 171 25.33 -43.65 18.45
C GLU A 171 26.40 -43.77 19.54
N SER A 172 27.64 -43.39 19.19
CA SER A 172 28.73 -43.31 20.16
C SER A 172 28.35 -42.42 21.35
N PRO A 173 28.78 -42.75 22.59
CA PRO A 173 28.55 -41.92 23.77
C PRO A 173 28.94 -40.45 23.60
N VAL A 174 29.97 -40.16 22.78
CA VAL A 174 30.42 -38.80 22.48
C VAL A 174 29.37 -38.02 21.69
N VAL A 175 28.70 -38.68 20.73
CA VAL A 175 27.65 -38.07 19.90
C VAL A 175 26.40 -37.80 20.73
N GLN A 176 26.01 -38.75 21.59
CA GLN A 176 24.89 -38.56 22.52
C GLN A 176 25.13 -37.37 23.47
N LEU A 177 26.35 -37.24 24.01
CA LEU A 177 26.72 -36.11 24.86
C LEU A 177 26.65 -34.78 24.09
N ALA A 178 27.18 -34.73 22.87
CA ALA A 178 27.17 -33.53 22.04
C ALA A 178 25.74 -33.09 21.66
N ASN A 179 24.90 -34.03 21.23
CA ASN A 179 23.51 -33.75 20.86
C ASN A 179 22.68 -33.32 22.08
N GLY A 180 22.87 -33.97 23.23
CA GLY A 180 22.23 -33.56 24.49
C GLY A 180 22.65 -32.14 24.91
N GLY A 181 23.94 -31.83 24.81
CA GLY A 181 24.47 -30.50 25.08
C GLY A 181 23.93 -29.42 24.13
N PHE A 182 23.74 -29.75 22.85
CA PHE A 182 23.12 -28.85 21.87
C PHE A 182 21.66 -28.53 22.23
N LEU A 183 20.86 -29.54 22.61
CA LEU A 183 19.47 -29.32 23.05
C LEU A 183 19.42 -28.42 24.29
N ASP A 184 20.26 -28.70 25.29
CA ASP A 184 20.31 -27.91 26.52
C ASP A 184 20.73 -26.45 26.24
N ALA A 185 21.67 -26.22 25.32
CA ALA A 185 22.17 -24.89 24.96
C ALA A 185 21.17 -24.08 24.12
N THR A 186 20.37 -24.74 23.28
CA THR A 186 19.37 -24.07 22.43
C THR A 186 18.07 -23.79 23.17
N ARG A 187 17.83 -24.40 24.33
CA ARG A 187 16.66 -24.14 25.17
C ARG A 187 16.64 -22.70 25.71
N TRP A 188 15.62 -21.93 25.33
CA TRP A 188 15.43 -20.56 25.78
C TRP A 188 13.99 -20.19 26.15
N MET A 189 12.98 -20.92 25.66
CA MET A 189 11.59 -20.51 25.83
C MET A 189 11.15 -20.47 27.30
N ASP A 190 11.67 -21.37 28.12
CA ASP A 190 11.39 -21.39 29.56
C ASP A 190 11.94 -20.17 30.32
N LYS A 191 12.87 -19.43 29.71
CA LYS A 191 13.46 -18.20 30.26
C LYS A 191 12.65 -16.95 29.87
N VAL A 192 11.64 -17.09 29.02
CA VAL A 192 10.82 -15.98 28.52
C VAL A 192 9.42 -16.07 29.14
N PRO A 193 8.99 -15.10 29.98
CA PRO A 193 7.79 -15.27 30.82
C PRO A 193 6.50 -15.69 30.07
N PRO A 194 6.18 -15.14 28.88
CA PRO A 194 5.04 -15.60 28.09
C PRO A 194 5.08 -17.08 27.66
N PHE A 195 6.26 -17.69 27.60
CA PHE A 195 6.47 -19.07 27.15
C PHE A 195 6.86 -20.02 28.29
N ALA A 196 7.20 -19.49 29.47
CA ALA A 196 7.66 -20.27 30.61
C ALA A 196 6.63 -21.27 31.14
N SER A 197 5.34 -20.99 30.98
CA SER A 197 4.25 -21.84 31.45
C SER A 197 3.66 -22.76 30.37
N GLN A 198 4.09 -22.66 29.11
CA GLN A 198 3.46 -23.40 28.00
C GLN A 198 4.48 -23.86 26.95
N ARG A 199 4.58 -25.19 26.78
CA ARG A 199 5.48 -25.81 25.79
C ARG A 199 4.96 -25.69 24.36
N SER A 200 3.64 -25.81 24.16
CA SER A 200 3.02 -25.82 22.84
C SER A 200 2.71 -24.42 22.35
N VAL A 201 3.22 -24.04 21.20
CA VAL A 201 2.97 -22.73 20.56
C VAL A 201 2.46 -22.93 19.14
N TRP A 202 1.85 -21.90 18.57
CA TRP A 202 1.46 -21.90 17.16
C TRP A 202 2.69 -21.66 16.30
N HIS A 203 2.96 -22.59 15.39
CA HIS A 203 3.99 -22.49 14.37
C HIS A 203 3.32 -22.22 13.02
N PHE A 204 3.93 -21.35 12.23
CA PHE A 204 3.44 -20.96 10.92
C PHE A 204 4.63 -20.66 10.01
N HIS A 205 4.42 -20.74 8.69
CA HIS A 205 5.46 -20.32 7.76
C HIS A 205 5.67 -18.80 7.85
N PRO A 206 6.87 -18.33 8.22
CA PRO A 206 7.08 -16.94 8.62
C PRO A 206 6.87 -15.96 7.46
N LEU A 207 7.27 -16.30 6.23
CA LEU A 207 7.09 -15.39 5.09
C LEU A 207 5.62 -15.31 4.65
N GLU A 208 5.00 -16.46 4.34
CA GLU A 208 3.59 -16.55 3.95
C GLU A 208 2.63 -15.88 4.96
N PHE A 209 2.76 -16.20 6.26
CA PHE A 209 1.89 -15.61 7.27
C PHE A 209 2.12 -14.10 7.41
N LEU A 210 3.38 -13.66 7.52
CA LEU A 210 3.69 -12.24 7.64
C LEU A 210 3.32 -11.45 6.39
N GLU A 211 3.42 -12.04 5.20
CA GLU A 211 2.95 -11.44 3.95
C GLU A 211 1.43 -11.28 3.94
N ALA A 212 0.70 -12.32 4.34
CA ALA A 212 -0.75 -12.29 4.45
C ALA A 212 -1.22 -11.19 5.43
N ILE A 213 -0.55 -11.03 6.58
CA ILE A 213 -0.88 -9.99 7.56
C ILE A 213 -0.13 -8.67 7.34
N ASN A 214 0.69 -8.55 6.28
CA ASN A 214 1.52 -7.38 6.06
C ASN A 214 0.62 -6.17 5.79
N PRO A 215 0.75 -5.08 6.57
CA PRO A 215 -0.03 -3.87 6.39
C PRO A 215 0.34 -3.07 5.13
N LYS A 216 1.09 -3.64 4.17
CA LYS A 216 1.11 -3.17 2.76
C LYS A 216 -0.30 -2.80 2.26
N GLY A 217 -1.35 -3.35 2.87
CA GLY A 217 -2.76 -3.16 2.54
C GLY A 217 -3.65 -2.31 3.45
N ASN A 218 -3.12 -1.48 4.35
CA ASN A 218 -3.93 -0.51 5.13
C ASN A 218 -3.97 0.90 4.53
N CYS A 219 -3.36 1.09 3.36
CA CYS A 219 -3.35 2.38 2.71
C CYS A 219 -4.67 2.68 1.98
N ALA A 220 -4.81 3.91 1.50
CA ALA A 220 -5.97 4.35 0.73
C ALA A 220 -5.94 3.96 -0.78
N CYS A 221 -5.06 3.04 -1.20
CA CYS A 221 -5.00 2.60 -2.60
C CYS A 221 -6.28 1.85 -2.99
N GLY A 222 -6.86 2.19 -4.15
CA GLY A 222 -7.95 1.42 -4.77
C GLY A 222 -9.27 1.36 -3.98
N ARG A 223 -9.41 2.16 -2.92
CA ARG A 223 -10.63 2.30 -2.11
C ARG A 223 -10.99 3.76 -1.87
N ASP A 224 -12.22 3.99 -1.45
CA ASP A 224 -12.64 5.29 -0.94
C ASP A 224 -11.90 5.66 0.36
N ILE A 225 -11.69 6.97 0.54
CA ILE A 225 -11.21 7.49 1.83
C ILE A 225 -12.39 7.57 2.80
N THR A 226 -12.12 7.45 4.09
CA THR A 226 -13.14 7.51 5.13
C THR A 226 -13.29 8.92 5.69
N LEU A 227 -14.39 9.17 6.41
CA LEU A 227 -14.58 10.44 7.11
C LEU A 227 -13.49 10.66 8.16
N ASP A 228 -13.15 9.63 8.93
CA ASP A 228 -12.15 9.74 9.98
C ASP A 228 -10.76 10.07 9.39
N GLU A 229 -10.39 9.45 8.27
CA GLU A 229 -9.16 9.79 7.55
C GLU A 229 -9.16 11.25 7.06
N LEU A 230 -10.29 11.73 6.54
CA LEU A 230 -10.41 13.12 6.11
C LEU A 230 -10.34 14.10 7.29
N CYS A 231 -10.96 13.76 8.43
CA CYS A 231 -10.87 14.51 9.67
C CYS A 231 -9.43 14.57 10.20
N ASP A 232 -8.71 13.46 10.15
CA ASP A 232 -7.32 13.40 10.60
C ASP A 232 -6.40 14.23 9.70
N ILE A 233 -6.68 14.32 8.39
CA ILE A 233 -5.93 15.15 7.44
C ILE A 233 -6.24 16.64 7.62
N ALA A 234 -7.52 16.99 7.78
CA ALA A 234 -8.03 18.35 7.86
C ALA A 234 -8.69 18.65 9.23
N PRO A 235 -7.96 18.56 10.35
CA PRO A 235 -8.55 18.62 11.70
C PRO A 235 -9.10 19.99 12.09
N LYS A 236 -8.90 21.02 11.26
CA LYS A 236 -9.46 22.37 11.48
C LYS A 236 -10.88 22.51 10.95
N ALA A 237 -11.29 21.67 10.00
CA ALA A 237 -12.62 21.71 9.44
C ALA A 237 -13.60 20.97 10.34
N ASP A 238 -14.83 21.48 10.38
CA ASP A 238 -15.92 20.85 11.09
C ASP A 238 -16.26 19.48 10.50
N LYS A 239 -16.56 18.49 11.36
CA LYS A 239 -16.81 17.11 10.94
C LYS A 239 -18.01 17.00 10.01
N ASP A 240 -19.07 17.78 10.22
CA ASP A 240 -20.27 17.72 9.40
C ASP A 240 -20.02 18.32 8.01
N ILE A 241 -19.20 19.37 7.95
CA ILE A 241 -18.71 19.92 6.68
C ILE A 241 -17.85 18.90 5.92
N LEU A 242 -16.94 18.21 6.61
CA LEU A 242 -16.13 17.15 5.99
C LEU A 242 -17.00 15.96 5.53
N ALA A 243 -18.02 15.58 6.30
CA ALA A 243 -18.99 14.57 5.91
C ALA A 243 -19.77 14.98 4.65
N GLN A 244 -20.10 16.28 4.50
CA GLN A 244 -20.70 16.82 3.28
C GLN A 244 -19.74 16.73 2.09
N TYR A 245 -18.44 17.00 2.27
CA TYR A 245 -17.47 16.96 1.17
C TYR A 245 -17.06 15.55 0.74
N LEU A 246 -17.07 14.59 1.68
CA LEU A 246 -16.53 13.25 1.49
C LEU A 246 -17.07 12.51 0.23
N PRO A 247 -18.39 12.50 -0.07
CA PRO A 247 -18.89 11.86 -1.28
C PRO A 247 -18.28 12.46 -2.55
N ALA A 248 -18.15 13.79 -2.63
CA ALA A 248 -17.59 14.46 -3.80
C ALA A 248 -16.08 14.23 -3.95
N PHE A 249 -15.35 14.03 -2.84
CA PHE A 249 -13.95 13.60 -2.91
C PHE A 249 -13.83 12.19 -3.47
N ASN A 250 -14.61 11.24 -2.95
CA ASN A 250 -14.57 9.85 -3.39
C ASN A 250 -15.05 9.70 -4.85
N ASP A 251 -16.10 10.41 -5.25
CA ASP A 251 -16.55 10.50 -6.64
C ASP A 251 -15.44 11.03 -7.55
N GLY A 252 -14.79 12.14 -7.17
CA GLY A 252 -13.72 12.74 -7.95
C GLY A 252 -12.50 11.82 -8.07
N PHE A 253 -12.11 11.10 -7.00
CA PHE A 253 -11.01 10.15 -7.08
C PHE A 253 -11.29 9.02 -8.07
N ARG A 254 -12.53 8.51 -8.11
CA ARG A 254 -12.95 7.50 -9.10
C ARG A 254 -12.97 8.06 -10.51
N GLU A 255 -13.68 9.18 -10.71
CA GLU A 255 -13.90 9.80 -12.02
C GLU A 255 -12.58 10.15 -12.71
N PHE A 256 -11.62 10.69 -11.98
CA PHE A 256 -10.34 11.14 -12.52
C PHE A 256 -9.23 10.08 -12.43
N GLY A 257 -9.54 8.86 -11.98
CA GLY A 257 -8.57 7.76 -11.91
C GLY A 257 -7.41 8.03 -10.95
N ILE A 258 -7.66 8.71 -9.83
CA ILE A 258 -6.71 8.94 -8.74
C ILE A 258 -6.80 7.74 -7.80
N ILE A 259 -6.05 6.69 -8.14
CA ILE A 259 -6.21 5.37 -7.52
C ILE A 259 -5.31 5.22 -6.29
N SER A 260 -4.05 5.64 -6.38
CA SER A 260 -3.09 5.39 -5.31
C SER A 260 -3.27 6.32 -4.12
N CYS A 261 -2.94 5.83 -2.92
CA CYS A 261 -2.94 6.65 -1.71
C CYS A 261 -1.98 7.85 -1.80
N ARG A 262 -0.91 7.73 -2.59
CA ARG A 262 0.07 8.79 -2.80
C ARG A 262 -0.49 9.93 -3.63
N GLU A 263 -1.15 9.62 -4.74
CA GLU A 263 -1.82 10.64 -5.56
C GLU A 263 -2.93 11.36 -4.77
N LYS A 264 -3.71 10.63 -3.94
CA LYS A 264 -4.70 11.24 -3.04
C LYS A 264 -4.07 12.21 -2.05
N ALA A 265 -2.92 11.85 -1.47
CA ALA A 265 -2.17 12.73 -0.57
C ALA A 265 -1.71 14.01 -1.29
N HIS A 266 -1.18 13.90 -2.52
CA HIS A 266 -0.80 15.06 -3.35
C HIS A 266 -2.00 16.00 -3.57
N PHE A 267 -3.15 15.45 -3.96
CA PHE A 267 -4.35 16.24 -4.23
C PHE A 267 -4.91 16.94 -2.98
N LEU A 268 -5.09 16.18 -1.89
CA LEU A 268 -5.66 16.71 -0.65
C LEU A 268 -4.75 17.75 -0.01
N ALA A 269 -3.43 17.61 -0.10
CA ALA A 269 -2.48 18.60 0.42
C ALA A 269 -2.65 19.97 -0.22
N GLN A 270 -2.86 20.01 -1.55
CA GLN A 270 -3.09 21.26 -2.27
C GLN A 270 -4.44 21.87 -1.85
N CYS A 271 -5.51 21.07 -1.83
CA CYS A 271 -6.83 21.54 -1.39
C CYS A 271 -6.80 22.08 0.03
N CYS A 272 -6.18 21.35 0.97
CA CYS A 272 -6.06 21.78 2.37
C CYS A 272 -5.32 23.11 2.49
N HIS A 273 -4.23 23.31 1.75
CA HIS A 273 -3.51 24.58 1.81
C HIS A 273 -4.37 25.75 1.26
N GLU A 274 -4.93 25.60 0.06
CA GLU A 274 -5.68 26.69 -0.60
C GLU A 274 -6.95 27.12 0.16
N SER A 275 -7.53 26.21 0.96
CA SER A 275 -8.79 26.44 1.68
C SER A 275 -8.62 26.57 3.19
N GLY A 276 -7.39 26.73 3.70
CA GLY A 276 -7.15 26.87 5.13
C GLY A 276 -7.54 25.64 5.95
N GLY A 277 -7.25 24.45 5.42
CA GLY A 277 -7.60 23.15 6.00
C GLY A 277 -9.04 22.74 5.72
N LEU A 278 -9.55 23.02 4.51
CA LEU A 278 -10.93 22.76 4.07
C LEU A 278 -12.00 23.60 4.80
N THR A 279 -11.61 24.71 5.43
CA THR A 279 -12.52 25.58 6.20
C THR A 279 -13.11 26.71 5.38
N LEU A 280 -12.42 27.12 4.29
CA LEU A 280 -12.79 28.27 3.48
C LEU A 280 -13.10 27.86 2.05
N THR A 281 -14.29 28.20 1.58
CA THR A 281 -14.70 28.03 0.17
C THR A 281 -14.78 29.35 -0.59
N LYS A 282 -14.43 30.47 0.05
CA LYS A 282 -14.33 31.80 -0.56
C LYS A 282 -13.12 32.54 -0.01
N GLU A 283 -12.46 33.30 -0.88
CA GLU A 283 -11.35 34.17 -0.52
C GLU A 283 -11.80 35.25 0.47
N ILE A 284 -11.04 35.42 1.54
CA ILE A 284 -11.30 36.47 2.54
C ILE A 284 -11.01 37.83 1.90
N GLY A 285 -12.01 38.70 1.86
CA GLY A 285 -11.88 40.05 1.29
C GLY A 285 -11.92 40.11 -0.24
N GLY A 286 -12.22 38.99 -0.92
CA GLY A 286 -12.23 38.91 -2.39
C GLY A 286 -13.18 39.92 -3.07
N THR A 287 -14.26 40.34 -2.42
CA THR A 287 -15.18 41.37 -2.95
C THR A 287 -14.54 42.76 -3.10
N ARG A 288 -13.40 42.99 -2.43
CA ARG A 288 -12.61 44.23 -2.49
C ARG A 288 -11.36 44.09 -3.35
N ALA A 289 -11.09 42.91 -3.88
CA ALA A 289 -9.95 42.68 -4.75
C ALA A 289 -10.12 43.40 -6.09
N SER A 290 -9.01 43.81 -6.71
CA SER A 290 -9.02 44.49 -8.02
C SER A 290 -9.59 43.63 -9.14
N TYR A 291 -9.64 42.32 -8.95
CA TYR A 291 -10.17 41.33 -9.88
C TYR A 291 -11.57 40.82 -9.48
N ALA A 292 -12.25 41.49 -8.54
CA ALA A 292 -13.66 41.24 -8.31
C ALA A 292 -14.47 41.44 -9.60
N PRO A 293 -15.48 40.60 -9.88
CA PRO A 293 -16.08 39.58 -8.99
C PRO A 293 -15.42 38.18 -9.05
N TRP A 294 -14.27 38.04 -9.72
CA TRP A 294 -13.61 36.77 -10.06
C TRP A 294 -12.58 36.31 -9.02
N TYR A 295 -12.86 36.57 -7.75
CA TYR A 295 -12.01 36.18 -6.63
C TYR A 295 -12.12 34.69 -6.27
N GLY A 296 -11.20 34.20 -5.44
CA GLY A 296 -11.09 32.77 -5.10
C GLY A 296 -12.38 32.16 -4.57
N ARG A 297 -12.84 31.05 -5.19
CA ARG A 297 -13.93 30.20 -4.68
C ARG A 297 -13.61 28.71 -4.82
N GLY A 298 -14.24 27.90 -3.98
CA GLY A 298 -14.01 26.45 -3.90
C GLY A 298 -12.74 26.08 -3.15
N LEU A 299 -12.49 24.77 -3.00
CA LEU A 299 -11.40 24.27 -2.15
C LEU A 299 -10.00 24.46 -2.75
N ILE A 300 -9.89 24.78 -4.04
CA ILE A 300 -8.63 25.13 -4.71
C ILE A 300 -8.56 26.61 -5.13
N GLN A 301 -9.53 27.42 -4.69
CA GLN A 301 -9.60 28.88 -4.93
C GLN A 301 -9.53 29.27 -6.42
N LEU A 302 -10.51 28.81 -7.22
CA LEU A 302 -10.64 29.25 -8.61
C LEU A 302 -10.75 30.77 -8.68
N THR A 303 -9.88 31.37 -9.48
CA THR A 303 -9.68 32.82 -9.60
C THR A 303 -9.53 33.18 -11.07
N TRP A 304 -9.93 34.40 -11.44
CA TRP A 304 -9.98 34.97 -12.81
C TRP A 304 -11.17 34.51 -13.65
N GLN A 305 -11.74 35.44 -14.41
CA GLN A 305 -12.91 35.19 -15.27
C GLN A 305 -12.71 33.97 -16.18
N GLU A 306 -11.57 33.90 -16.86
CA GLU A 306 -11.27 32.81 -17.79
C GLU A 306 -11.38 31.42 -17.14
N VAL A 307 -11.00 31.28 -15.86
CA VAL A 307 -11.07 30.02 -15.14
C VAL A 307 -12.52 29.66 -14.82
N TYR A 308 -13.35 30.65 -14.46
CA TYR A 308 -14.79 30.47 -14.24
C TYR A 308 -15.50 30.05 -15.52
N THR A 309 -15.23 30.74 -16.63
CA THR A 309 -15.76 30.41 -17.96
C THR A 309 -15.43 28.97 -18.34
N LYS A 310 -14.15 28.55 -18.20
CA LYS A 310 -13.73 27.19 -18.54
C LYS A 310 -14.37 26.14 -17.65
N TYR A 311 -14.54 26.40 -16.36
CA TYR A 311 -15.22 25.47 -15.46
C TYR A 311 -16.70 25.34 -15.81
N GLY A 312 -17.38 26.46 -16.06
CA GLY A 312 -18.79 26.47 -16.48
C GLY A 312 -19.02 25.72 -17.79
N ALA A 313 -18.15 25.93 -18.78
CA ALA A 313 -18.18 25.16 -20.03
C ALA A 313 -17.93 23.66 -19.82
N TYR A 314 -17.07 23.29 -18.87
CA TYR A 314 -16.79 21.88 -18.56
C TYR A 314 -17.98 21.16 -17.94
N VAL A 315 -18.71 21.81 -17.01
CA VAL A 315 -19.88 21.19 -16.36
C VAL A 315 -21.21 21.50 -17.04
N GLY A 316 -21.23 22.40 -18.03
CA GLY A 316 -22.45 22.80 -18.74
C GLY A 316 -23.38 23.70 -17.93
N GLU A 317 -22.85 24.50 -17.00
CA GLU A 317 -23.63 25.41 -16.16
C GLU A 317 -23.10 26.84 -16.18
N ASP A 318 -23.99 27.80 -15.87
CA ASP A 318 -23.62 29.21 -15.73
C ASP A 318 -22.87 29.49 -14.41
N PHE A 319 -21.71 30.14 -14.52
CA PHE A 319 -20.93 30.68 -13.40
C PHE A 319 -20.49 32.13 -13.62
N GLU A 320 -21.10 32.83 -14.58
CA GLU A 320 -20.67 34.17 -14.98
C GLU A 320 -21.75 35.24 -14.83
N SER A 321 -23.02 34.91 -15.03
CA SER A 321 -24.06 35.93 -15.21
C SER A 321 -24.22 36.85 -14.00
N ASP A 322 -24.19 36.29 -12.79
CA ASP A 322 -24.38 37.06 -11.56
C ASP A 322 -23.59 36.47 -10.37
N ASP A 323 -23.74 37.11 -9.19
CA ASP A 323 -23.01 36.68 -7.99
C ASP A 323 -23.51 35.33 -7.46
N ALA A 324 -24.79 35.00 -7.64
CA ALA A 324 -25.34 33.70 -7.24
C ALA A 324 -24.74 32.59 -8.12
N SER A 325 -24.67 32.80 -9.44
CA SER A 325 -24.02 31.89 -10.39
C SER A 325 -22.55 31.65 -10.01
N ARG A 326 -21.76 32.69 -9.75
CA ARG A 326 -20.36 32.56 -9.30
C ARG A 326 -20.25 31.84 -7.95
N ASN A 327 -21.16 32.15 -7.02
CA ASN A 327 -21.13 31.61 -5.66
C ASN A 327 -21.43 30.12 -5.58
N LYS A 328 -22.01 29.51 -6.62
CA LYS A 328 -22.13 28.04 -6.71
C LYS A 328 -20.79 27.33 -6.53
N ILE A 329 -19.66 27.88 -7.02
CA ILE A 329 -18.32 27.29 -6.83
C ILE A 329 -17.94 27.20 -5.35
N ALA A 330 -18.47 28.08 -4.50
CA ALA A 330 -18.22 28.04 -3.06
C ALA A 330 -19.13 27.07 -2.29
N GLN A 331 -20.08 26.42 -2.98
CA GLN A 331 -21.09 25.55 -2.38
C GLN A 331 -20.89 24.10 -2.82
N TYR A 332 -21.38 23.16 -2.02
CA TYR A 332 -21.42 21.76 -2.39
C TYR A 332 -22.36 21.55 -3.60
N PRO A 333 -22.01 20.71 -4.60
CA PRO A 333 -20.78 19.91 -4.69
C PRO A 333 -19.62 20.63 -5.41
N HIS A 334 -19.83 21.81 -6.00
CA HIS A 334 -18.83 22.47 -6.83
C HIS A 334 -17.58 22.90 -6.07
N CYS A 335 -17.68 23.20 -4.76
CA CYS A 335 -16.51 23.51 -3.95
C CYS A 335 -15.45 22.41 -3.95
N VAL A 336 -15.86 21.14 -4.08
CA VAL A 336 -14.97 19.99 -4.22
C VAL A 336 -14.72 19.66 -5.70
N ARG A 337 -15.79 19.55 -6.52
CA ARG A 337 -15.66 19.12 -7.93
C ARG A 337 -14.79 20.04 -8.77
N SER A 338 -14.86 21.36 -8.54
CA SER A 338 -14.02 22.34 -9.22
C SER A 338 -12.53 22.13 -8.95
N ALA A 339 -12.17 21.61 -7.76
CA ALA A 339 -10.78 21.30 -7.42
C ALA A 339 -10.23 20.16 -8.28
N PHE A 340 -11.01 19.09 -8.48
CA PHE A 340 -10.63 17.99 -9.37
C PHE A 340 -10.51 18.45 -10.82
N TRP A 341 -11.49 19.18 -11.33
CA TRP A 341 -11.40 19.74 -12.68
C TRP A 341 -10.14 20.59 -12.86
N PHE A 342 -9.87 21.50 -11.92
CA PHE A 342 -8.72 22.38 -12.04
C PHE A 342 -7.40 21.60 -12.01
N TYR A 343 -7.30 20.64 -11.10
CA TYR A 343 -6.12 19.80 -10.92
C TYR A 343 -5.87 18.86 -12.11
N CYS A 344 -6.88 18.10 -12.51
CA CYS A 344 -6.77 17.02 -13.50
C CYS A 344 -6.89 17.54 -14.94
N VAL A 345 -7.78 18.51 -15.19
CA VAL A 345 -8.13 18.96 -16.55
C VAL A 345 -7.45 20.27 -16.89
N ASN A 346 -7.64 21.31 -16.08
CA ASN A 346 -7.15 22.65 -16.42
C ASN A 346 -5.62 22.77 -16.31
N LYS A 347 -5.03 22.18 -15.27
CA LYS A 347 -3.57 22.21 -15.02
C LYS A 347 -2.85 20.92 -15.38
N ASN A 348 -3.58 19.82 -15.60
CA ASN A 348 -3.03 18.49 -15.94
C ASN A 348 -1.92 18.04 -14.96
N VAL A 349 -2.19 18.18 -13.67
CA VAL A 349 -1.22 17.94 -12.59
C VAL A 349 -1.07 16.46 -12.25
N SER A 350 -2.10 15.64 -12.50
CA SER A 350 -2.18 14.24 -12.07
C SER A 350 -0.99 13.39 -12.52
N LYS A 351 -0.40 13.68 -13.69
CA LYS A 351 0.80 12.95 -14.17
C LYS A 351 2.02 13.15 -13.26
N HIS A 352 2.16 14.33 -12.66
CA HIS A 352 3.30 14.64 -11.79
C HIS A 352 3.11 14.03 -10.40
N ALA A 353 1.86 13.98 -9.92
CA ALA A 353 1.52 13.29 -8.68
C ALA A 353 1.79 11.77 -8.76
N LYS A 354 1.54 11.15 -9.92
CA LYS A 354 1.89 9.74 -10.18
C LYS A 354 3.39 9.47 -10.07
N ASN A 355 4.21 10.44 -10.45
CA ASN A 355 5.67 10.38 -10.33
C ASN A 355 6.18 10.86 -8.96
N ASP A 356 5.28 11.12 -8.00
CA ASP A 356 5.59 11.67 -6.68
C ASP A 356 6.30 13.04 -6.73
N ASP A 357 6.09 13.85 -7.77
CA ASP A 357 6.78 15.14 -7.94
C ASP A 357 6.02 16.29 -7.27
N PHE A 358 6.11 16.35 -5.95
CA PHE A 358 5.44 17.38 -5.12
C PHE A 358 5.82 18.82 -5.51
N ASN A 359 7.08 19.02 -5.88
CA ASN A 359 7.63 20.30 -6.31
C ASN A 359 6.92 20.80 -7.56
N MET A 360 6.80 19.95 -8.58
CA MET A 360 6.10 20.30 -9.81
C MET A 360 4.59 20.47 -9.58
N VAL A 361 3.97 19.60 -8.77
CA VAL A 361 2.56 19.73 -8.37
C VAL A 361 2.30 21.11 -7.76
N THR A 362 3.11 21.53 -6.79
CA THR A 362 2.96 22.83 -6.13
C THR A 362 3.18 24.00 -7.09
N ALA A 363 4.21 23.91 -7.94
CA ALA A 363 4.54 24.95 -8.92
C ALA A 363 3.41 25.19 -9.94
N LEU A 364 2.69 24.15 -10.36
CA LEU A 364 1.59 24.25 -11.32
C LEU A 364 0.32 24.82 -10.69
N ILE A 365 0.02 24.44 -9.45
CA ILE A 365 -1.17 24.93 -8.72
C ILE A 365 -1.00 26.40 -8.36
N ASN A 366 0.12 26.76 -7.73
CA ASN A 366 0.35 28.11 -7.23
C ASN A 366 0.98 29.06 -8.28
N GLY A 367 1.59 28.54 -9.33
CA GLY A 367 2.44 29.32 -10.24
C GLY A 367 3.83 29.62 -9.64
N GLY A 368 4.19 28.98 -8.53
CA GLY A 368 5.38 29.22 -7.74
C GLY A 368 5.39 28.34 -6.49
N PHE A 369 6.07 28.79 -5.42
CA PHE A 369 6.25 28.00 -4.20
C PHE A 369 5.69 28.69 -2.96
N ASN A 370 4.71 29.59 -3.13
CA ASN A 370 4.04 30.20 -1.99
C ASN A 370 3.30 29.13 -1.18
N GLY A 371 3.52 29.14 0.13
CA GLY A 371 2.94 28.17 1.05
C GLY A 371 3.48 26.74 0.92
N TYR A 372 4.60 26.52 0.21
CA TYR A 372 5.19 25.20 -0.02
C TYR A 372 5.33 24.35 1.26
N ASN A 373 5.91 24.91 2.33
CA ASN A 373 6.11 24.20 3.59
C ASN A 373 4.79 23.80 4.28
N ASP A 374 3.72 24.59 4.10
CA ASP A 374 2.41 24.26 4.65
C ASP A 374 1.72 23.15 3.84
N ARG A 375 1.82 23.22 2.50
CA ARG A 375 1.40 22.12 1.61
C ARG A 375 2.15 20.83 1.96
N LEU A 376 3.46 20.90 2.22
CA LEU A 376 4.28 19.74 2.58
C LEU A 376 3.85 19.13 3.92
N LYS A 377 3.43 19.96 4.89
CA LYS A 377 2.86 19.48 6.16
C LYS A 377 1.57 18.70 5.93
N TYR A 378 0.64 19.22 5.14
CA TYR A 378 -0.60 18.50 4.81
C TYR A 378 -0.31 17.22 4.01
N PHE A 379 0.64 17.26 3.09
CA PHE A 379 1.07 16.10 2.34
C PHE A 379 1.61 15.00 3.26
N ASN A 380 2.55 15.33 4.14
CA ASN A 380 3.13 14.37 5.08
C ASN A 380 2.07 13.79 6.03
N ARG A 381 1.11 14.62 6.46
CA ARG A 381 -0.02 14.16 7.27
C ARG A 381 -0.91 13.17 6.50
N ALA A 382 -1.29 13.50 5.27
CA ALA A 382 -2.08 12.61 4.42
C ALA A 382 -1.33 11.31 4.12
N VAL A 383 -0.01 11.38 3.88
CA VAL A 383 0.83 10.19 3.71
C VAL A 383 0.78 9.32 4.96
N SER A 384 0.91 9.88 6.16
CA SER A 384 0.87 9.12 7.40
C SER A 384 -0.49 8.49 7.67
N VAL A 385 -1.58 9.25 7.53
CA VAL A 385 -2.96 8.77 7.69
C VAL A 385 -3.25 7.64 6.71
N PHE A 386 -2.87 7.82 5.45
CA PHE A 386 -3.05 6.81 4.41
C PHE A 386 -1.94 5.75 4.38
N LYS A 387 -0.96 5.77 5.29
CA LYS A 387 0.18 4.83 5.29
C LYS A 387 0.85 4.70 3.91
N ALA A 388 1.02 5.84 3.23
CA ALA A 388 1.42 5.94 1.82
C ALA A 388 2.95 5.98 1.61
N GLU A 389 3.74 5.65 2.62
CA GLU A 389 5.22 5.64 2.55
C GLU A 389 5.75 4.57 1.59
N HIS A 390 4.99 3.50 1.36
CA HIS A 390 5.35 2.40 0.46
C HIS A 390 5.34 2.79 -1.03
N LEU A 391 4.78 3.95 -1.40
CA LEU A 391 4.77 4.49 -2.78
C LEU A 391 5.67 5.71 -2.94
N ASN A 392 6.66 5.84 -2.08
CA ASN A 392 7.61 6.93 -2.09
C ASN A 392 8.60 6.82 -3.26
N ILE A 393 8.65 7.82 -4.13
CA ILE A 393 9.58 7.83 -5.29
C ILE A 393 10.61 8.96 -5.15
N LEU A 394 10.16 10.21 -5.08
CA LEU A 394 11.06 11.38 -5.12
C LEU A 394 11.33 12.01 -3.77
N LYS A 395 10.49 11.76 -2.75
CA LYS A 395 10.76 12.27 -1.41
C LYS A 395 11.91 11.46 -0.81
N LYS A 396 13.01 12.09 -0.44
CA LYS A 396 14.13 11.45 0.24
C LYS A 396 14.23 12.03 1.65
N GLU A 397 14.40 11.16 2.64
CA GLU A 397 14.35 11.53 4.06
C GLU A 397 13.04 12.29 4.36
N ALA A 398 13.13 13.60 4.65
CA ALA A 398 12.01 14.46 4.96
C ALA A 398 11.50 15.33 3.78
N ASN A 399 12.24 15.44 2.66
CA ASN A 399 12.05 16.51 1.67
C ASN A 399 12.02 16.03 0.21
N PHE A 400 11.53 16.89 -0.69
CA PHE A 400 11.61 16.72 -2.14
C PHE A 400 12.76 17.57 -2.69
N SER A 401 13.76 16.92 -3.29
CA SER A 401 14.93 17.60 -3.85
C SER A 401 14.55 18.45 -5.07
N PHE A 402 15.24 19.59 -5.21
CA PHE A 402 15.14 20.43 -6.40
C PHE A 402 15.59 19.67 -7.66
N GLU A 403 16.70 18.95 -7.58
CA GLU A 403 17.38 18.29 -8.69
C GLU A 403 16.64 17.07 -9.24
N ASP A 404 15.91 16.35 -8.37
CA ASP A 404 15.14 15.17 -8.75
C ASP A 404 13.77 15.52 -9.36
N SER A 405 13.30 16.76 -9.18
CA SER A 405 12.01 17.22 -9.68
C SER A 405 12.09 17.73 -11.13
N GLU A 406 11.00 17.63 -11.87
CA GLU A 406 10.88 18.22 -13.20
C GLU A 406 11.08 19.74 -13.21
N ILE A 407 10.86 20.43 -12.07
CA ILE A 407 11.13 21.87 -11.97
C ILE A 407 12.59 22.22 -12.25
N TYR A 408 13.53 21.28 -12.04
CA TYR A 408 14.94 21.43 -12.38
C TYR A 408 15.18 21.72 -13.85
N ASN A 409 14.30 21.22 -14.72
CA ASN A 409 14.39 21.38 -16.17
C ASN A 409 13.45 22.47 -16.69
N TYR A 410 12.70 23.13 -15.80
CA TYR A 410 11.73 24.15 -16.17
C TYR A 410 12.24 25.54 -15.80
N ARG A 411 12.73 26.30 -16.79
CA ARG A 411 13.43 27.60 -16.58
C ARG A 411 12.72 28.56 -15.61
N VAL A 412 11.38 28.63 -15.67
CA VAL A 412 10.58 29.54 -14.83
C VAL A 412 10.57 29.03 -13.39
N TYR A 413 10.41 27.73 -13.19
CA TYR A 413 10.31 27.14 -11.86
C TYR A 413 11.68 26.94 -11.22
N ALA A 414 12.74 26.66 -11.98
CA ALA A 414 14.11 26.74 -11.47
C ALA A 414 14.43 28.14 -10.94
N TYR A 415 14.12 29.20 -11.70
CA TYR A 415 14.29 30.57 -11.23
C TYR A 415 13.41 30.89 -10.01
N SER A 416 12.14 30.45 -10.04
CA SER A 416 11.22 30.63 -8.92
C SER A 416 11.73 29.93 -7.67
N TRP A 417 12.17 28.68 -7.74
CA TRP A 417 12.71 27.93 -6.60
C TRP A 417 13.87 28.69 -5.94
N GLY A 418 14.78 29.23 -6.77
CA GLY A 418 15.85 30.10 -6.31
C GLY A 418 15.34 31.30 -5.51
N ARG A 419 14.36 32.04 -6.05
CA ARG A 419 13.76 33.21 -5.39
C ARG A 419 13.09 32.89 -4.04
N TYR A 420 12.41 31.77 -3.94
CA TYR A 420 11.70 31.40 -2.70
C TYR A 420 12.71 30.99 -1.60
N HIS A 421 13.82 30.35 -1.95
CA HIS A 421 14.88 30.00 -0.99
C HIS A 421 15.88 31.12 -0.71
N ASP A 422 15.95 32.15 -1.56
CA ASP A 422 16.90 33.26 -1.44
C ASP A 422 16.71 34.06 -0.14
N PRO A 423 17.72 34.09 0.76
CA PRO A 423 17.66 34.82 2.03
C PRO A 423 17.58 36.34 1.91
N LEU A 424 17.93 36.91 0.75
CA LEU A 424 17.86 38.36 0.48
C LEU A 424 16.49 38.79 -0.08
N ARG A 425 15.55 37.83 -0.17
CA ARG A 425 14.25 37.98 -0.81
C ARG A 425 13.12 37.75 0.18
N ASN A 426 12.02 38.49 -0.01
CA ASN A 426 10.88 38.51 0.92
C ASN A 426 9.81 37.47 0.59
N GLU A 427 9.99 36.71 -0.49
CA GLU A 427 9.09 35.63 -0.90
C GLU A 427 8.92 34.62 0.23
N SER A 428 7.68 34.35 0.61
CA SER A 428 7.33 33.39 1.67
C SER A 428 6.93 32.04 1.08
N GLY A 429 7.19 30.95 1.79
CA GLY A 429 6.63 29.63 1.45
C GLY A 429 7.58 28.47 1.66
N THR A 430 8.87 28.69 1.41
CA THR A 430 9.95 27.73 1.71
C THR A 430 10.83 28.29 2.82
N ASP A 431 11.68 27.43 3.39
CA ASP A 431 12.74 27.91 4.25
C ASP A 431 13.80 28.65 3.43
N LYS A 432 14.44 29.64 4.05
CA LYS A 432 15.52 30.40 3.41
C LYS A 432 16.81 29.62 3.50
N ASP A 433 17.35 29.26 2.35
CA ASP A 433 18.57 28.48 2.22
C ASP A 433 19.39 29.03 1.04
N LYS A 434 20.53 29.64 1.38
CA LYS A 434 21.47 30.21 0.41
C LYS A 434 21.97 29.16 -0.59
N THR A 435 22.23 27.94 -0.13
CA THR A 435 22.78 26.87 -0.97
C THR A 435 21.75 26.42 -2.00
N GLU A 436 20.51 26.18 -1.56
CA GLU A 436 19.41 25.83 -2.47
C GLU A 436 19.10 26.96 -3.45
N ALA A 437 19.11 28.22 -2.99
CA ALA A 437 18.93 29.37 -3.85
C ALA A 437 19.99 29.44 -4.96
N LEU A 438 21.26 29.30 -4.60
CA LEU A 438 22.38 29.33 -5.56
C LEU A 438 22.33 28.17 -6.56
N LYS A 439 22.03 26.95 -6.10
CA LYS A 439 21.85 25.79 -6.99
C LYS A 439 20.78 26.05 -8.04
N ALA A 440 19.63 26.55 -7.62
CA ALA A 440 18.50 26.79 -8.52
C ALA A 440 18.71 27.99 -9.45
N TYR A 441 19.32 29.08 -8.98
CA TYR A 441 19.70 30.19 -9.84
C TYR A 441 20.73 29.80 -10.90
N ARG A 442 21.77 29.05 -10.54
CA ARG A 442 22.76 28.55 -11.51
C ARG A 442 22.09 27.67 -12.57
N ARG A 443 21.18 26.79 -12.14
CA ARG A 443 20.41 25.99 -13.09
C ARG A 443 19.54 26.86 -14.00
N ALA A 444 18.87 27.87 -13.45
CA ALA A 444 18.07 28.80 -14.23
C ALA A 444 18.91 29.55 -15.28
N VAL A 445 20.12 30.01 -14.93
CA VAL A 445 21.07 30.63 -15.89
C VAL A 445 21.29 29.70 -17.07
N THR A 446 21.71 28.45 -16.84
CA THR A 446 21.93 27.47 -17.91
C THR A 446 20.70 27.28 -18.82
N LEU A 447 19.50 27.31 -18.25
CA LEU A 447 18.26 27.14 -19.03
C LEU A 447 17.88 28.40 -19.83
N TYR A 448 18.15 29.60 -19.31
CA TYR A 448 17.89 30.86 -20.03
C TYR A 448 18.96 31.16 -21.09
N GLU A 449 20.22 30.79 -20.85
CA GLU A 449 21.29 30.84 -21.86
C GLU A 449 20.93 30.00 -23.09
N ARG A 450 20.47 28.76 -22.88
CA ARG A 450 20.01 27.88 -23.97
C ARG A 450 18.85 28.47 -24.78
N ARG A 451 18.08 29.39 -24.19
CA ARG A 451 16.97 30.10 -24.85
C ARG A 451 17.42 31.40 -25.53
N GLY A 452 18.65 31.86 -25.30
CA GLY A 452 19.16 33.13 -25.79
C GLY A 452 18.63 34.36 -25.05
N ASP A 453 18.15 34.22 -23.80
CA ASP A 453 17.59 35.32 -23.01
C ASP A 453 18.67 36.00 -22.16
N ALA A 454 19.57 36.75 -22.82
CA ALA A 454 20.72 37.39 -22.17
C ALA A 454 20.31 38.35 -21.04
N GLY A 455 19.20 39.07 -21.20
CA GLY A 455 18.69 39.98 -20.17
C GLY A 455 18.32 39.25 -18.89
N LYS A 456 17.66 38.08 -19.01
CA LYS A 456 17.32 37.28 -17.83
C LYS A 456 18.52 36.60 -17.20
N VAL A 457 19.51 36.19 -18.01
CA VAL A 457 20.79 35.66 -17.51
C VAL A 457 21.49 36.68 -16.62
N THR A 458 21.73 37.90 -17.12
CA THR A 458 22.37 38.96 -16.33
C THR A 458 21.60 39.30 -15.06
N ASP A 459 20.25 39.33 -15.11
CA ASP A 459 19.41 39.53 -13.93
C ASP A 459 19.62 38.45 -12.85
N ILE A 460 19.81 37.19 -13.26
CA ILE A 460 20.01 36.06 -12.33
C ILE A 460 21.45 36.05 -11.80
N GLU A 461 22.45 36.29 -12.65
CA GLU A 461 23.85 36.38 -12.24
C GLU A 461 24.08 37.47 -11.19
N ASN A 462 23.43 38.63 -11.34
CA ASN A 462 23.47 39.68 -10.33
C ASN A 462 22.94 39.21 -8.96
N LYS A 463 21.96 38.29 -8.93
CA LYS A 463 21.44 37.72 -7.68
C LYS A 463 22.39 36.68 -7.10
N ILE A 464 23.00 35.87 -7.96
CA ILE A 464 24.06 34.93 -7.56
C ILE A 464 25.20 35.70 -6.89
N ASN A 465 25.69 36.77 -7.51
CA ASN A 465 26.75 37.61 -6.97
C ASN A 465 26.35 38.31 -5.66
N ALA A 466 25.09 38.77 -5.54
CA ALA A 466 24.59 39.38 -4.31
C ALA A 466 24.54 38.39 -3.13
N LEU A 467 24.33 37.09 -3.40
CA LEU A 467 24.31 36.05 -2.38
C LEU A 467 25.70 35.67 -1.86
N GLY A 468 26.78 36.00 -2.59
CA GLY A 468 28.17 35.68 -2.25
C GLY A 468 28.58 34.30 -2.72
#